data_AF-A0A8T4I7Z8-F1
#
_entry.id   AF-A0A8T4I7Z8-F1
#
_cell.length_a   1.000
_cell.length_b   1.000
_cell.length_c   1.000
_cell.angle_alpha   90.00
_cell.angle_beta   90.00
_cell.angle_gamma   90.00
#
_symmetry.space_group_name_H-M   'P 1'
#
loop_
_entity.id
_entity.type
_entity.pdbx_description
1 polymer ?
#
loop_
_entity_poly.entity_id
_entity_poly.type
_entity_poly.pdbx_seq_one_letter_code
_entity_poly.pdbx_strand_id
1 'polypeptide(L)' 'EQDLDTAVRFHQQRTVDNLIELRTLAPDIPWMPVLQGWTLQHDLDCLAMYTDAGIDLAAEPIVGLGS' A
#
# COMPACT_ATOMS: atom_id res chain seq x y z
N GLU A 1 -4.14 21.12 -3.59
CA GLU A 1 -3.41 20.08 -4.34
C GLU A 1 -2.16 19.64 -3.60
N GLN A 2 -1.10 20.45 -3.45
CA GLN A 2 0.13 20.02 -2.75
C GLN A 2 -0.06 19.44 -1.34
N ASP A 3 -1.00 19.97 -0.55
CA ASP A 3 -1.28 19.47 0.80
C ASP A 3 -1.97 18.10 0.79
N LEU A 4 -2.85 17.86 -0.18
CA LEU A 4 -3.52 16.57 -0.38
C LEU A 4 -2.53 15.50 -0.85
N ASP A 5 -1.67 15.82 -1.82
CA ASP A 5 -0.68 14.86 -2.34
C ASP A 5 0.31 14.44 -1.24
N THR A 6 0.68 15.39 -0.37
CA THR A 6 1.54 15.13 0.79
C THR A 6 0.83 14.22 1.80
N ALA A 7 -0.44 14.51 2.12
CA ALA A 7 -1.24 13.69 3.02
C ALA A 7 -1.44 12.26 2.47
N VAL A 8 -1.71 12.13 1.17
CA VAL A 8 -1.83 10.83 0.48
C VAL A 8 -0.52 10.05 0.58
N ARG A 9 0.63 10.67 0.28
CA ARG A 9 1.95 10.01 0.40
C ARG A 9 2.22 9.50 1.82
N PHE A 10 1.89 10.29 2.83
CA PHE A 10 2.02 9.89 4.23
C PHE A 10 1.09 8.75 4.63
N HIS A 11 -0.10 8.69 4.02
CA HIS A 11 -1.03 7.59 4.24
C HIS A 11 -0.51 6.30 3.58
N GLN A 12 -0.09 6.39 2.31
CA GLN A 12 0.49 5.27 1.55
C GLN A 12 1.67 4.63 2.28
N GLN A 13 2.63 5.44 2.77
CA GLN A 13 3.78 4.92 3.51
C GLN A 13 3.33 4.12 4.74
N ARG A 14 2.39 4.66 5.54
CA ARG A 14 1.85 3.94 6.70
C ARG A 14 1.10 2.68 6.33
N THR A 15 0.38 2.67 5.21
CA THR A 15 -0.32 1.48 4.72
C THR A 15 0.67 0.36 4.39
N VAL A 16 1.75 0.68 3.66
CA VAL A 16 2.78 -0.28 3.29
C VAL A 16 3.52 -0.79 4.54
N ASP A 17 3.96 0.11 5.41
CA ASP A 17 4.66 -0.23 6.65
C ASP A 17 3.80 -1.13 7.56
N ASN A 18 2.51 -0.81 7.71
CA ASN A 18 1.57 -1.61 8.49
C ASN A 18 1.41 -3.02 7.93
N LEU A 19 1.32 -3.18 6.60
CA LEU A 19 1.23 -4.52 6.00
C LEU A 19 2.45 -5.36 6.36
N ILE A 20 3.65 -4.79 6.24
CA ILE A 20 4.91 -5.45 6.55
C ILE A 20 4.97 -5.84 8.03
N GLU A 21 4.61 -4.92 8.92
CA GLU A 21 4.56 -5.19 10.36
C GLU A 21 3.55 -6.31 10.69
N LEU A 22 2.34 -6.24 10.13
CA LEU A 22 1.29 -7.24 10.38
C LEU A 22 1.68 -8.64 9.88
N ARG A 23 2.29 -8.74 8.69
CA ARG A 23 2.83 -10.01 8.17
C ARG A 23 3.97 -10.54 9.02
N THR A 24 4.76 -9.67 9.63
CA THR A 24 5.83 -10.06 10.55
C THR A 24 5.26 -10.57 11.88
N LEU A 25 4.25 -9.89 12.43
CA LEU A 25 3.65 -10.22 13.73
C LEU A 25 2.74 -11.46 13.69
N ALA A 26 2.02 -11.65 12.59
CA ALA A 26 1.03 -12.72 12.43
C ALA A 26 1.08 -13.29 11.01
N PRO A 27 2.13 -14.06 10.65
CA PRO A 27 2.35 -14.57 9.30
C PRO A 27 1.29 -15.58 8.84
N ASP A 28 0.61 -16.23 9.78
CA ASP A 28 -0.44 -17.22 9.46
C ASP A 28 -1.78 -16.58 9.07
N ILE A 29 -1.92 -15.27 9.25
CA ILE A 29 -3.11 -14.51 8.85
C ILE A 29 -2.93 -14.02 7.41
N PRO A 30 -3.92 -14.23 6.52
CA PRO A 30 -3.85 -13.77 5.14
C PRO A 30 -4.13 -12.26 5.06
N TRP A 31 -3.18 -11.44 5.50
CA TRP A 31 -3.27 -9.99 5.41
C TRP A 31 -3.34 -9.54 3.95
N MET A 32 -4.42 -8.83 3.64
CA MET A 32 -4.68 -8.32 2.30
C MET A 32 -4.05 -6.93 2.13
N PRO A 33 -3.16 -6.74 1.15
CA PRO A 33 -2.63 -5.42 0.81
C PRO A 33 -3.72 -4.50 0.24
N VAL A 34 -3.52 -3.19 0.36
CA VAL A 34 -4.42 -2.17 -0.19
C VAL A 34 -3.60 -1.14 -0.96
N LEU A 35 -4.00 -0.83 -2.19
CA LEU A 35 -3.57 0.36 -2.93
C LEU A 35 -4.34 1.56 -2.40
N GLN A 36 -3.62 2.61 -2.02
CA GLN A 36 -4.20 3.83 -1.46
C GLN A 36 -4.00 4.99 -2.41
N GLY A 37 -5.08 5.62 -2.86
CA GLY A 37 -4.98 6.74 -3.78
C GLY A 37 -6.30 7.46 -4.05
N TRP A 38 -6.17 8.74 -4.37
CA TRP A 38 -7.30 9.58 -4.82
C TRP A 38 -7.34 9.77 -6.34
N THR A 39 -6.21 9.55 -7.01
CA THR A 39 -6.05 9.67 -8.46
C THR A 39 -5.30 8.44 -8.95
N LEU A 40 -5.38 8.15 -10.25
CA LEU A 40 -4.60 7.06 -10.85
C LEU A 40 -3.10 7.19 -10.57
N GLN A 41 -2.55 8.41 -10.56
CA GLN A 41 -1.14 8.61 -10.25
C GLN A 41 -0.83 8.22 -8.81
N HIS A 42 -1.73 8.51 -7.86
CA HIS A 42 -1.56 8.06 -6.48
C HIS A 42 -1.54 6.53 -6.38
N ASP A 43 -2.41 5.83 -7.10
CA ASP A 43 -2.41 4.36 -7.11
C ASP A 43 -1.07 3.80 -7.64
N LEU A 44 -0.54 4.39 -8.72
CA LEU A 44 0.74 4.00 -9.30
C LEU A 44 1.92 4.29 -8.36
N ASP A 45 1.90 5.42 -7.66
CA ASP A 45 2.90 5.76 -6.65
C ASP A 45 2.87 4.76 -5.48
N CYS A 46 1.68 4.35 -5.03
CA CYS A 46 1.53 3.35 -3.97
C CYS A 46 2.03 1.97 -4.42
N LEU A 47 1.72 1.57 -5.66
CA LEU A 47 2.24 0.34 -6.26
C LEU A 47 3.77 0.32 -6.30
N ALA A 48 4.40 1.45 -6.63
CA ALA A 48 5.86 1.58 -6.61
C ALA A 48 6.42 1.38 -5.19
N MET A 49 5.77 1.92 -4.15
CA MET A 49 6.21 1.72 -2.76
C MET A 49 6.20 0.25 -2.34
N TYR A 50 5.16 -0.51 -2.71
CA TYR A 50 5.15 -1.95 -2.47
C TYR A 50 6.27 -2.68 -3.22
N THR A 51 6.49 -2.30 -4.49
CA THR A 51 7.56 -2.88 -5.32
C THR A 51 8.94 -2.63 -4.70
N ASP A 52 9.20 -1.41 -4.24
CA ASP A 52 10.45 -1.02 -3.57
C ASP A 52 10.65 -1.77 -2.24
N ALA A 53 9.55 -2.10 -1.55
CA ALA A 53 9.56 -2.95 -0.36
C ALA A 53 9.70 -4.46 -0.67
N GLY A 54 9.82 -4.83 -1.95
CA GLY A 54 9.95 -6.23 -2.39
C GLY A 54 8.64 -7.01 -2.39
N ILE A 55 7.49 -6.32 -2.39
CA ILE A 55 6.15 -6.92 -2.40
C ILE A 55 5.57 -6.81 -3.81
N ASP A 56 5.36 -7.95 -4.46
CA ASP A 56 4.68 -8.04 -5.75
C ASP A 56 3.17 -8.17 -5.56
N LEU A 57 2.44 -7.07 -5.75
CA LEU A 57 0.99 -7.06 -5.65
C LEU A 57 0.28 -7.91 -6.71
N ALA A 58 0.93 -8.22 -7.84
CA ALA A 58 0.33 -9.10 -8.86
C ALA A 58 0.37 -10.59 -8.46
N ALA A 59 1.24 -10.95 -7.50
CA ALA A 59 1.31 -12.29 -6.93
C ALA A 59 0.32 -12.49 -5.76
N GLU A 60 -0.29 -11.41 -5.27
CA GLU A 60 -1.24 -11.43 -4.16
C GLU A 60 -2.61 -11.95 -4.64
N PRO A 61 -3.30 -12.78 -3.84
CA PRO A 61 -4.57 -13.36 -4.26
C PRO A 61 -5.67 -12.31 -4.44
N ILE A 62 -5.64 -11.26 -3.61
CA ILE A 62 -6.58 -10.14 -3.63
C ILE A 62 -5.81 -8.90 -3.21
N VAL A 63 -6.09 -7.77 -3.88
CA VAL A 63 -5.59 -6.44 -3.51
C VAL A 63 -6.80 -5.52 -3.35
N GLY A 64 -6.90 -4.84 -2.22
CA GLY A 64 -7.92 -3.82 -1.99
C GLY A 64 -7.59 -2.51 -2.70
N LEU A 65 -8.62 -1.73 -3.04
CA LEU A 65 -8.51 -0.34 -3.47
C LEU A 65 -9.13 0.55 -2.39
N GLY A 66 -8.36 1.50 -1.88
CA GLY A 66 -8.75 2.46 -0.83
C GLY A 66 -8.52 3.91 -1.27
N SER A 67 -9.39 4.81 -0.79
CA SER A 67 -9.38 6.25 -1.11
C SER A 67 -9.27 7.16 0.11
#